data_AF-A0A4Q2KCP1-F1
#
_entry.id   AF-A0A4Q2KCP1-F1
#
_cell.length_a   1.000
_cell.length_b   1.000
_cell.length_c   1.000
_cell.angle_alpha   90.00
_cell.angle_beta   90.00
_cell.angle_gamma   90.00
#
_symmetry.space_group_name_H-M   'P 1'
#
loop_
_entity.id
_entity.type
_entity.pdbx_description
1 polymer ?
#
loop_
_entity_poly.entity_id
_entity_poly.type
_entity_poly.pdbx_seq_one_letter_code
_entity_poly.pdbx_strand_id
1 'polypeptide(L)'
;MISVRFFLKEGYPVSCELKDGENVFFGGVTAQGEFFCEKGVPYPEMMLRALVNKCMDGRIPVLFARDEWGVDLARFGFEREGGKYACPRERLRLPHDCEKAP
;
A
#
# COMPACT_ATOMS: atom_id res chain seq x y z
N MET A 1 9.99 -9.66 -15.86
CA MET A 1 8.74 -8.87 -15.98
C MET A 1 8.18 -8.74 -14.58
N ILE A 2 7.93 -7.51 -14.14
CA ILE A 2 7.36 -7.21 -12.82
C ILE A 2 5.86 -7.03 -13.00
N SER A 3 5.04 -7.64 -12.15
CA SER A 3 3.59 -7.46 -12.17
C SER A 3 2.98 -7.55 -10.78
N VAL A 4 1.85 -6.86 -10.58
CA VAL A 4 1.05 -6.96 -9.36
C VAL A 4 -0.29 -7.61 -9.70
N ARG A 5 -0.69 -8.61 -8.93
CA ARG A 5 -1.97 -9.32 -9.11
C ARG A 5 -2.76 -9.34 -7.82
N PHE A 6 -4.04 -8.97 -7.89
CA PHE A 6 -4.97 -9.08 -6.76
C PHE A 6 -5.64 -10.45 -6.71
N PHE A 7 -5.89 -10.92 -5.49
CA PHE A 7 -6.61 -12.16 -5.21
C PHE A 7 -7.35 -12.06 -3.88
N LEU A 8 -8.18 -13.03 -3.56
CA LEU A 8 -8.89 -13.10 -2.28
C LEU A 8 -8.11 -13.97 -1.29
N LYS A 9 -7.93 -13.48 -0.06
CA LYS A 9 -7.29 -14.22 1.03
C LYS A 9 -8.05 -13.99 2.32
N GLU A 10 -8.27 -15.05 3.09
CA GLU A 10 -8.94 -14.95 4.39
C GLU A 10 -8.16 -14.02 5.34
N GLY A 11 -8.88 -13.14 6.05
CA GLY A 11 -8.30 -12.14 6.96
C GLY A 11 -7.78 -10.86 6.30
N TYR A 12 -7.76 -10.79 4.96
CA TYR A 12 -7.24 -9.66 4.21
C TYR A 12 -8.29 -9.13 3.21
N PRO A 13 -9.05 -8.07 3.53
CA PRO A 13 -10.02 -7.46 2.61
C PRO A 13 -9.41 -7.03 1.27
N VAL A 14 -8.12 -6.71 1.24
CA VAL A 14 -7.35 -6.51 0.01
C VAL A 14 -6.08 -7.35 0.10
N SER A 15 -5.82 -8.15 -0.92
CA SER A 15 -4.61 -8.96 -1.05
C SER A 15 -4.05 -8.87 -2.46
N CYS A 16 -2.73 -8.78 -2.55
CA CYS A 16 -2.01 -8.81 -3.81
C CYS A 16 -0.66 -9.52 -3.69
N GLU A 17 -0.17 -9.97 -4.83
CA GLU A 17 1.17 -10.51 -5.00
C GLU A 17 1.93 -9.62 -5.98
N LEU A 18 3.17 -9.28 -5.65
CA LEU A 18 4.14 -8.74 -6.59
C LEU A 18 5.01 -9.88 -7.08
N LYS A 19 4.97 -10.13 -8.39
CA LYS A 19 5.81 -11.11 -9.05
C LYS A 19 6.98 -10.39 -9.69
N ASP A 20 8.18 -10.83 -9.38
CA ASP A 20 9.43 -10.38 -10.01
C ASP A 20 10.24 -11.60 -10.47
N GLY A 21 10.11 -11.94 -11.76
CA GLY A 21 10.69 -13.16 -12.32
C GLY A 21 10.06 -14.41 -11.71
N GLU A 22 10.88 -15.22 -11.04
CA GLU A 22 10.45 -16.43 -10.32
C GLU A 22 10.02 -16.14 -8.87
N ASN A 23 10.33 -14.95 -8.35
CA ASN A 23 9.99 -14.58 -6.98
C ASN A 23 8.57 -14.02 -6.92
N VAL A 24 7.86 -14.35 -5.84
CA VAL A 24 6.53 -13.84 -5.53
C VAL A 24 6.54 -13.32 -4.10
N PHE A 25 6.11 -12.07 -3.93
CA PHE A 25 6.05 -11.39 -2.65
C PHE A 25 4.60 -11.00 -2.34
N PHE A 26 4.14 -11.29 -1.14
CA PHE A 26 2.79 -10.99 -0.70
C PHE A 26 2.69 -9.58 -0.09
N GLY A 27 1.55 -8.95 -0.33
CA GLY A 27 1.11 -7.75 0.36
C GLY A 27 -0.40 -7.65 0.44
N GLY A 28 -0.89 -6.81 1.33
CA GLY A 28 -2.32 -6.71 1.57
C GLY A 28 -2.67 -5.61 2.56
N VAL A 29 -3.96 -5.55 2.84
CA VAL A 29 -4.53 -4.73 3.91
C VAL A 29 -5.26 -5.67 4.84
N THR A 30 -4.93 -5.60 6.13
CA THR A 30 -5.57 -6.41 7.17
C THR A 30 -7.01 -5.98 7.40
N ALA A 31 -7.81 -6.78 8.11
CA ALA A 31 -9.18 -6.41 8.48
C ALA A 31 -9.27 -5.09 9.28
N GLN A 32 -8.19 -4.70 9.97
CA GLN A 32 -8.06 -3.46 10.73
C GLN A 32 -7.66 -2.26 9.87
N GLY A 33 -7.39 -2.46 8.58
CA GLY A 33 -6.96 -1.40 7.67
C GLY A 33 -5.45 -1.16 7.63
N GLU A 34 -4.63 -2.05 8.21
CA GLU A 34 -3.17 -1.92 8.18
C GLU A 34 -2.61 -2.46 6.86
N PHE A 35 -1.90 -1.61 6.12
CA PHE A 35 -1.11 -2.00 4.96
C PHE A 35 0.08 -2.85 5.40
N PHE A 36 0.29 -3.95 4.68
CA PHE A 36 1.33 -4.94 4.94
C PHE A 36 2.01 -5.35 3.64
N CYS A 37 3.32 -5.59 3.70
CA CYS A 37 4.08 -6.30 2.67
C CYS A 37 5.10 -7.24 3.33
N GLU A 38 5.45 -8.32 2.65
CA GLU A 38 6.53 -9.20 3.10
C GLU A 38 7.89 -8.48 3.11
N LYS A 39 8.72 -8.84 4.09
CA LYS A 39 10.10 -8.33 4.18
C LYS A 39 10.89 -8.77 2.95
N GLY A 40 11.68 -7.84 2.39
CA GLY A 40 12.52 -8.11 1.23
C GLY A 40 11.81 -7.95 -0.12
N VAL A 41 10.58 -7.42 -0.14
CA VAL A 41 9.93 -7.02 -1.39
C VAL A 41 10.82 -6.00 -2.13
N PRO A 42 11.16 -6.21 -3.42
CA PRO A 42 12.10 -5.35 -4.14
C PRO A 42 11.52 -3.98 -4.51
N TYR A 43 10.19 -3.86 -4.59
CA TYR A 43 9.49 -2.64 -4.97
C TYR A 43 8.32 -2.34 -4.02
N PRO A 44 8.60 -1.98 -2.75
CA PRO A 44 7.56 -1.72 -1.75
C PRO A 44 6.63 -0.58 -2.18
N GLU A 45 7.15 0.48 -2.80
CA GLU A 45 6.34 1.59 -3.31
C GLU A 45 5.32 1.14 -4.38
N MET A 46 5.72 0.26 -5.29
CA MET A 46 4.84 -0.25 -6.34
C MET A 46 3.67 -1.02 -5.74
N MET A 47 3.96 -1.87 -4.74
CA MET A 47 2.95 -2.61 -4.00
C MET A 47 2.05 -1.66 -3.19
N LEU A 48 2.62 -0.66 -2.52
CA LEU A 48 1.87 0.36 -1.78
C LEU A 48 0.90 1.10 -2.70
N ARG A 49 1.37 1.59 -3.86
CA ARG A 49 0.53 2.25 -4.88
C ARG A 49 -0.62 1.36 -5.32
N ALA A 50 -0.36 0.08 -5.57
CA ALA A 50 -1.40 -0.86 -5.97
C ALA A 50 -2.45 -1.04 -4.86
N LEU A 51 -2.02 -1.26 -3.62
CA LEU A 51 -2.92 -1.40 -2.48
C LEU A 51 -3.72 -0.12 -2.24
N VAL A 52 -3.07 1.05 -2.27
CA VAL A 52 -3.70 2.36 -2.11
C VAL A 52 -4.77 2.57 -3.18
N ASN A 53 -4.41 2.36 -4.45
CA ASN A 53 -5.36 2.45 -5.57
C ASN A 53 -6.59 1.56 -5.34
N LYS A 54 -6.37 0.32 -4.86
CA LYS A 54 -7.46 -0.62 -4.59
C LYS A 54 -8.32 -0.20 -3.40
N CYS A 55 -7.74 0.46 -2.40
CA CYS A 55 -8.44 0.93 -1.20
C CYS A 55 -9.22 2.23 -1.41
N MET A 56 -8.92 3.02 -2.44
CA MET A 56 -9.70 4.24 -2.77
C MET A 56 -11.17 3.90 -3.05
N ASP A 57 -11.43 2.79 -3.75
CA ASP A 57 -12.77 2.24 -4.01
C ASP A 57 -13.28 1.32 -2.88
N GLY A 58 -12.51 1.18 -1.80
CA GLY A 58 -12.76 0.25 -0.71
C GLY A 58 -13.78 0.76 0.32
N ARG A 59 -14.15 -0.11 1.25
CA ARG A 59 -15.06 0.19 2.37
C ARG A 59 -14.36 0.43 3.71
N ILE A 60 -13.02 0.38 3.73
CA ILE A 60 -12.24 0.55 4.96
C ILE A 60 -12.18 2.06 5.27
N PRO A 61 -12.70 2.53 6.40
CA PRO A 61 -12.86 3.96 6.66
C PRO A 61 -11.53 4.66 7.00
N VAL A 62 -10.65 3.97 7.72
CA VAL A 62 -9.34 4.47 8.13
C VAL A 62 -8.31 3.40 7.83
N LEU A 63 -7.23 3.81 7.20
CA LEU A 63 -6.12 2.94 6.85
C LEU A 63 -4.87 3.32 7.62
N PHE A 64 -4.00 2.34 7.85
CA PHE A 64 -2.77 2.51 8.62
C PHE A 64 -1.57 1.96 7.86
N ALA A 65 -0.43 2.62 7.98
CA ALA A 65 0.84 2.14 7.44
C ALA A 65 1.93 2.31 8.49
N ARG A 66 2.90 1.38 8.46
CA ARG A 66 4.14 1.48 9.24
C ARG A 66 5.19 2.22 8.44
N ASP A 67 6.22 2.73 9.12
CA ASP A 67 7.34 3.43 8.51
C ASP A 67 8.37 2.46 7.87
N GLU A 68 7.91 1.55 7.02
CA GLU A 68 8.75 0.48 6.45
C GLU A 68 8.71 0.42 4.92
N TRP A 69 7.94 1.29 4.28
CA TRP A 69 7.75 1.29 2.82
C TRP A 69 8.89 1.96 2.05
N GLY A 70 9.84 2.60 2.74
CA GLY A 70 10.97 3.29 2.12
C GLY A 70 10.59 4.53 1.30
N VAL A 71 9.38 5.05 1.49
CA VAL A 71 8.84 6.22 0.79
C VAL A 71 8.10 7.14 1.75
N ASP A 72 8.00 8.42 1.37
CA ASP A 72 7.21 9.37 2.13
C ASP A 72 5.70 9.06 2.03
N LEU A 73 5.15 8.55 3.13
CA LEU A 73 3.73 8.19 3.24
C LEU A 73 2.80 9.41 3.19
N ALA A 74 3.29 10.62 3.47
CA ALA A 74 2.51 11.84 3.33
C ALA A 74 2.09 12.10 1.87
N ARG A 75 2.86 11.61 0.90
CA ARG A 75 2.51 11.66 -0.54
C ARG A 75 1.21 10.92 -0.84
N PHE A 76 0.90 9.89 -0.06
CA PHE A 76 -0.31 9.08 -0.18
C PHE A 76 -1.48 9.58 0.70
N GLY A 77 -1.26 10.66 1.45
CA GLY A 77 -2.25 11.25 2.34
C GLY A 77 -2.20 10.75 3.78
N PHE A 78 -1.21 9.93 4.15
CA PHE A 78 -1.06 9.51 5.54
C PHE A 78 -0.40 10.59 6.40
N GLU A 79 -0.83 10.66 7.64
CA GLU A 79 -0.31 11.56 8.66
C GLU A 79 0.19 10.73 9.85
N ARG A 80 1.23 11.20 10.51
CA ARG A 80 1.83 10.47 11.64
C ARG A 80 0.98 10.68 12.89
N GLU A 81 0.42 9.61 13.42
CA GLU A 81 -0.37 9.60 14.65
C GLU A 81 0.12 8.50 15.61
N GLY A 82 0.61 8.89 16.78
CA GLY A 82 0.89 7.95 17.88
C GLY A 82 1.90 6.83 17.54
N GLY A 83 2.84 7.07 16.62
CA GLY A 83 3.88 6.09 16.23
C GLY A 83 3.54 5.25 15.01
N LYS A 84 2.38 5.46 14.38
CA LYS A 84 2.00 4.88 13.08
C LYS A 84 1.55 5.98 12.12
N TYR A 85 1.46 5.65 10.84
CA TYR A 85 0.86 6.54 9.85
C TYR A 85 -0.60 6.15 9.67
N ALA A 86 -1.50 7.11 9.74
CA ALA A 86 -2.93 6.91 9.57
C ALA A 86 -3.46 7.79 8.45
N CYS A 87 -4.42 7.29 7.69
CA CYS A 87 -5.08 8.04 6.63
C CYS A 87 -6.58 7.70 6.62
N PRO A 88 -7.49 8.66 6.86
CA PRO A 88 -8.89 8.45 6.53
C PRO A 88 -9.02 8.26 5.02
N ARG A 89 -9.87 7.31 4.60
CA ARG A 89 -10.04 6.94 3.18
C ARG A 89 -10.27 8.15 2.27
N GLU A 90 -10.99 9.16 2.76
CA GLU A 90 -11.31 10.39 2.02
C GLU A 90 -10.08 11.26 1.67
N ARG A 91 -8.98 11.10 2.39
CA ARG A 91 -7.71 11.79 2.13
C ARG A 91 -6.71 10.95 1.34
N LEU A 92 -7.02 9.66 1.14
CA LEU A 92 -6.16 8.72 0.45
C LEU A 92 -6.01 9.15 -1.01
N ARG A 93 -4.76 9.20 -1.48
CA ARG A 93 -4.43 9.65 -2.83
C ARG A 93 -3.26 8.88 -3.39
N LEU A 94 -3.22 8.77 -4.70
CA LEU A 94 -2.01 8.34 -5.39
C LEU A 94 -1.20 9.58 -5.74
N PRO A 95 0.08 9.65 -5.36
CA PRO A 95 0.96 10.66 -5.92
C PRO A 95 1.04 10.43 -7.43
N HIS A 96 0.50 11.38 -8.20
CA HIS A 96 0.76 11.45 -9.61
C HIS A 96 2.25 11.77 -9.76
N ASP A 97 3.04 10.81 -10.25
CA ASP A 97 4.41 11.08 -10.70
C ASP A 97 4.34 11.99 -11.92
N CYS A 98 4.21 13.29 -11.68
CA CYS A 98 4.43 14.33 -12.67
C CYS A 98 4.74 15.67 -12.00
N GLU A 99 5.54 15.66 -10.93
CA GLU A 99 6.37 16.82 -10.63
C GLU A 99 7.73 16.54 -11.22
N LYS A 100 7.97 17.16 -12.39
CA LYS A 100 9.33 17.41 -12.88
C LYS A 100 10.10 18.02 -11.71
N ALA A 101 11.12 17.32 -11.24
CA ALA A 101 12.12 17.95 -10.40
C ALA A 101 12.64 19.22 -11.12
N PRO A 102 12.84 20.34 -10.40
CA PRO A 102 13.36 21.58 -10.99
C PRO A 102 14.73 21.39 -11.64
#